data_AF-A0A1J0TZ58-F1
#
_entry.id   AF-A0A1J0TZ58-F1
#
_cell.length_a   1.000
_cell.length_b   1.000
_cell.length_c   1.000
_cell.angle_alpha   90.00
_cell.angle_beta   90.00
_cell.angle_gamma   90.00
#
_symmetry.space_group_name_H-M   'P 1'
#
loop_
_entity.id
_entity.type
_entity.pdbx_description
1 polymer ?
#
loop_
_entity_poly.entity_id
_entity_poly.type
_entity_poly.pdbx_seq_one_letter_code
_entity_poly.pdbx_strand_id
1 'polypeptide(L)'
;MEAVTSDGEDVPDLNVSNANAATLLDVLGFSGECSGACSAEDFLGRVLTAEALSPQDAGVPAHQVGASPRVIDCGRRAGYIQERLEELRVIAEWARAHDRRVQWA
;
A
#
# COMPACT_ATOMS: atom_id res chain seq x y z
N MET A 1 18.06 -3.94 16.08
CA MET A 1 19.36 -4.18 15.42
C MET A 1 19.30 -3.35 14.16
N GLU A 2 19.97 -2.20 14.19
CA GLU A 2 19.83 -1.14 13.19
C GLU A 2 20.89 -1.38 12.10
N ALA A 3 20.46 -1.74 10.90
CA ALA A 3 21.32 -1.73 9.74
C ALA A 3 21.23 -0.33 9.14
N VAL A 4 22.20 0.52 9.47
CA VAL A 4 22.42 1.79 8.77
C VAL A 4 22.91 1.45 7.37
N THR A 5 22.07 1.62 6.36
CA THR A 5 22.50 1.64 4.97
C THR A 5 23.02 3.05 4.68
N SER A 6 24.33 3.19 4.67
CA SER A 6 25.00 4.39 4.19
C SER A 6 24.95 4.44 2.66
N ASP A 7 23.81 4.81 2.10
CA ASP A 7 23.68 5.33 0.74
C ASP A 7 22.52 6.32 0.79
N GLY A 8 22.81 7.62 0.71
CA GLY A 8 21.85 8.72 0.90
C GLY A 8 20.85 8.89 -0.24
N GLU A 9 20.34 7.77 -0.76
CA GLU A 9 19.25 7.74 -1.73
C GLU A 9 17.95 7.65 -0.94
N ASP A 10 17.09 8.65 -1.11
CA ASP A 10 15.79 8.72 -0.43
C ASP A 10 14.88 7.62 -1.03
N VAL A 11 14.98 6.40 -0.49
CA VAL A 11 14.22 5.24 -0.95
C VAL A 11 12.75 5.49 -0.62
N PRO A 12 11.85 5.57 -1.61
CA PRO A 12 10.46 5.88 -1.34
C PRO A 12 9.79 4.69 -0.62
N ASP A 13 9.11 4.99 0.48
CA ASP A 13 8.32 4.03 1.24
C ASP A 13 6.88 4.50 1.42
N LEU A 14 5.99 3.56 1.71
CA LEU A 14 4.59 3.84 2.01
C LEU A 14 4.19 3.15 3.31
N ASN A 15 3.95 3.94 4.35
CA ASN A 15 3.44 3.45 5.61
C ASN A 15 1.91 3.55 5.66
N VAL A 16 1.25 2.42 5.95
CA VAL A 16 -0.21 2.32 6.08
C VAL A 16 -0.58 1.37 7.22
N SER A 17 -1.81 1.45 7.73
CA SER A 17 -2.29 0.49 8.73
C SER A 17 -2.42 -0.92 8.13
N ASN A 18 -2.33 -1.96 8.96
CA ASN A 18 -2.46 -3.36 8.51
C ASN A 18 -3.76 -3.62 7.72
N ALA A 19 -4.87 -2.98 8.11
CA ALA A 19 -6.15 -3.11 7.41
C ALA A 19 -6.11 -2.45 6.01
N ASN A 20 -5.44 -1.30 5.88
CA ASN A 20 -5.26 -0.64 4.61
C ASN A 20 -4.26 -1.39 3.73
N ALA A 21 -3.16 -1.90 4.31
CA ALA A 21 -2.21 -2.77 3.62
C ALA A 21 -2.90 -4.01 3.03
N ALA A 22 -3.72 -4.70 3.84
CA ALA A 22 -4.48 -5.86 3.38
C ALA A 22 -5.42 -5.51 2.22
N THR A 23 -6.10 -4.35 2.29
CA THR A 23 -6.95 -3.90 1.18
C THR A 23 -6.14 -3.61 -0.07
N LEU A 24 -5.00 -2.92 0.05
CA LEU A 24 -4.14 -2.61 -1.10
C LEU A 24 -3.56 -3.87 -1.73
N LEU A 25 -3.12 -4.84 -0.92
CA LEU A 25 -2.62 -6.12 -1.40
C LEU A 25 -3.71 -6.91 -2.13
N ASP A 26 -4.96 -6.90 -1.65
CA ASP A 26 -6.09 -7.52 -2.35
C ASP A 26 -6.33 -6.87 -3.72
N VAL A 27 -6.33 -5.54 -3.79
CA VAL A 27 -6.46 -4.78 -5.05
C VAL A 27 -5.34 -5.11 -6.04
N LEU A 28 -4.12 -5.36 -5.55
CA LEU A 28 -2.97 -5.74 -6.38
C LEU A 28 -2.92 -7.25 -6.71
N GLY A 29 -3.86 -8.05 -6.20
CA GLY A 29 -3.91 -9.50 -6.40
C GLY A 29 -2.88 -10.28 -5.60
N PHE A 30 -2.53 -9.79 -4.40
CA PHE A 30 -1.71 -10.44 -3.36
C PHE A 30 -2.56 -10.78 -2.12
N SER A 31 -3.83 -11.13 -2.34
CA SER A 31 -4.82 -11.36 -1.29
C SER A 31 -4.33 -12.38 -0.24
N GLY A 32 -4.39 -12.00 1.04
CA GLY A 32 -3.99 -12.85 2.16
C GLY A 32 -2.50 -12.84 2.50
N GLU A 33 -1.68 -12.10 1.75
CA GLU A 33 -0.28 -11.90 2.12
C GLU A 33 -0.12 -10.88 3.25
N CYS A 34 0.80 -11.15 4.17
CA CYS A 34 1.20 -10.21 5.23
C CYS A 34 2.61 -9.66 5.02
N SER A 35 3.40 -10.31 4.16
CA SER A 35 4.76 -9.91 3.83
C SER A 35 5.16 -10.58 2.52
N GLY A 36 5.95 -9.92 1.69
CA GLY A 36 6.35 -10.47 0.40
C GLY A 36 7.24 -9.53 -0.39
N ALA A 37 7.63 -9.99 -1.57
CA ALA A 37 8.41 -9.21 -2.52
C ALA A 37 8.22 -9.72 -3.94
N CYS A 38 8.18 -8.83 -4.93
CA CYS A 38 8.17 -9.18 -6.35
C CYS A 38 9.14 -8.30 -7.16
N SER A 39 9.25 -8.53 -8.47
CA SER A 39 10.01 -7.63 -9.34
C SER A 39 9.31 -6.28 -9.45
N ALA A 40 10.05 -5.22 -9.76
CA ALA A 40 9.45 -3.91 -9.98
C ALA A 40 8.50 -3.93 -11.19
N GLU A 41 8.81 -4.71 -12.23
CA GLU A 41 7.96 -4.88 -13.42
C GLU A 41 6.62 -5.53 -13.08
N ASP A 42 6.62 -6.62 -12.30
CA ASP A 42 5.39 -7.31 -11.91
C ASP A 42 4.53 -6.41 -11.01
N PHE A 43 5.17 -5.71 -10.06
CA PHE A 43 4.48 -4.81 -9.17
C PHE A 43 3.87 -3.62 -9.93
N LEU A 44 4.64 -2.97 -10.81
CA LEU A 44 4.18 -1.86 -11.64
C LEU A 44 3.02 -2.29 -12.56
N GLY A 45 3.11 -3.47 -13.18
CA GLY A 45 2.02 -4.00 -14.01
C GLY A 45 0.72 -4.19 -13.25
N ARG A 46 0.80 -4.64 -11.99
CA ARG A 46 -0.36 -4.79 -11.10
C ARG A 46 -0.94 -3.44 -10.67
N VAL A 47 -0.09 -2.48 -10.31
CA VAL A 47 -0.52 -1.11 -9.97
C VAL A 47 -1.26 -0.47 -11.14
N LEU A 48 -0.68 -0.50 -12.34
CA LEU A 48 -1.31 0.07 -13.54
C LEU A 48 -2.63 -0.63 -13.90
N THR A 49 -2.69 -1.95 -13.71
CA THR A 49 -3.94 -2.71 -13.91
C THR A 49 -5.01 -2.28 -12.90
N ALA A 50 -4.64 -2.13 -11.63
CA ALA A 50 -5.56 -1.66 -10.59
C ALA A 50 -6.06 -0.23 -10.84
N GLU A 51 -5.18 0.68 -11.24
CA GLU A 51 -5.55 2.06 -11.65
C GLU A 51 -6.52 2.04 -12.83
N ALA A 52 -6.26 1.23 -13.86
CA ALA A 52 -7.10 1.11 -15.05
C ALA A 52 -8.48 0.54 -14.75
N LEU A 53 -8.59 -0.38 -13.78
CA LEU A 53 -9.87 -0.89 -13.29
C LEU A 53 -10.63 0.16 -12.46
N SER A 54 -9.95 1.20 -11.98
CA SER A 54 -10.52 2.34 -11.25
C SER A 54 -11.58 1.93 -10.24
N PRO A 55 -11.23 1.08 -9.24
CA PRO A 55 -12.20 0.65 -8.24
C PRO A 55 -12.75 1.89 -7.53
N GLN A 56 -14.08 2.06 -7.52
CA GLN A 56 -14.70 3.11 -6.71
C GLN A 56 -14.47 2.79 -5.23
N ASP A 57 -13.42 3.37 -4.65
CA ASP A 57 -13.25 3.38 -3.20
C ASP A 57 -14.26 4.32 -2.55
N ALA A 58 -15.42 3.78 -2.19
CA ALA A 58 -16.45 4.48 -1.43
C ALA A 58 -15.98 4.86 -0.02
N GLY A 59 -14.82 4.37 0.43
CA GLY A 59 -14.36 4.48 1.80
C GLY A 59 -15.07 3.51 2.74
N VAL A 60 -14.66 3.54 4.01
CA VAL A 60 -15.24 2.77 5.11
C VAL A 60 -15.58 3.76 6.22
N PRO A 61 -16.84 3.84 6.69
CA PRO A 61 -17.19 4.71 7.81
C PRO A 61 -16.42 4.35 9.07
N ALA A 62 -16.11 5.36 9.89
CA ALA A 62 -15.59 5.12 11.22
C ALA A 62 -16.62 4.36 12.08
N HIS A 63 -16.16 3.39 12.86
CA HIS A 63 -17.01 2.60 13.75
C HIS A 63 -16.52 2.64 15.19
N GLN A 64 -17.47 2.73 16.11
CA GLN A 64 -17.24 2.71 17.55
C GLN A 64 -18.15 1.66 18.18
N VAL A 65 -17.61 0.82 19.05
CA VAL A 65 -18.37 -0.23 19.74
C VAL A 65 -18.61 0.15 21.19
N GLY A 66 -19.88 0.27 21.58
CA GLY A 66 -20.32 0.54 22.95
C GLY A 66 -20.48 2.03 23.27
N ALA A 67 -21.14 2.33 24.40
CA ALA A 67 -21.45 3.70 24.83
C ALA A 67 -20.22 4.48 25.34
N SER A 68 -19.14 3.79 25.70
CA SER A 68 -17.85 4.37 26.09
C SER A 68 -16.72 3.56 25.43
N PRO A 69 -16.51 3.76 24.12
CA PRO A 69 -15.61 2.95 23.33
C PRO A 69 -14.15 3.22 23.74
N ARG A 70 -13.39 2.15 23.96
CA ARG A 70 -11.93 2.23 24.20
C ARG A 70 -11.11 2.11 22.92
N VAL A 71 -11.76 1.71 21.83
CA VAL A 71 -11.16 1.55 20.49
C VAL A 71 -12.13 2.16 19.48
N ILE A 72 -11.60 2.97 18.60
CA ILE A 72 -12.31 3.59 17.48
C ILE A 72 -11.64 3.08 16.21
N ASP A 73 -12.42 2.44 15.35
CA ASP A 73 -12.00 2.22 13.97
C ASP A 73 -12.20 3.54 13.22
N CYS A 74 -11.10 4.20 12.84
CA CYS A 74 -11.14 5.50 12.18
C CYS A 74 -11.74 5.45 10.77
N GLY A 75 -11.94 4.24 10.22
CA GLY A 75 -12.43 4.07 8.85
C GLY A 75 -11.41 4.51 7.80
N ARG A 76 -11.88 4.64 6.56
CA ARG A 76 -11.11 5.03 5.38
C ARG A 76 -11.90 6.04 4.57
N ARG A 77 -11.29 7.16 4.17
CA ARG A 77 -11.98 8.13 3.31
C ARG A 77 -12.20 7.57 1.90
N ALA A 78 -13.23 8.03 1.22
CA ALA A 78 -13.38 7.78 -0.22
C ALA A 78 -12.17 8.34 -0.98
N GLY A 79 -11.74 7.64 -2.02
CA GLY A 79 -10.55 8.03 -2.80
C GLY A 79 -9.20 7.59 -2.20
N TYR A 80 -9.19 6.89 -1.06
CA TYR A 80 -7.94 6.50 -0.41
C TYR A 80 -7.13 5.52 -1.24
N ILE A 81 -7.77 4.48 -1.76
CA ILE A 81 -7.09 3.45 -2.55
C ILE A 81 -6.45 4.07 -3.80
N GLN A 82 -7.12 5.00 -4.47
CA GLN A 82 -6.59 5.66 -5.67
C GLN A 82 -5.33 6.47 -5.34
N GLU A 83 -5.37 7.28 -4.29
CA GLU A 83 -4.18 8.04 -3.87
C GLU A 83 -3.02 7.14 -3.45
N ARG A 84 -3.29 6.01 -2.80
CA ARG A 84 -2.23 5.04 -2.47
C ARG A 84 -1.69 4.32 -3.70
N LEU A 85 -2.51 4.03 -4.71
CA LEU A 85 -2.04 3.44 -5.98
C LEU A 85 -1.09 4.40 -6.71
N GLU A 86 -1.37 5.71 -6.70
CA GLU A 86 -0.48 6.71 -7.28
C GLU A 86 0.89 6.74 -6.57
N GLU A 87 0.91 6.69 -5.24
CA GLU A 87 2.15 6.59 -4.45
C GLU A 87 2.91 5.28 -4.71
N LEU A 88 2.19 4.15 -4.78
CA LEU A 88 2.77 2.84 -5.09
C LEU A 88 3.36 2.79 -6.50
N ARG A 89 2.78 3.49 -7.47
CA ARG A 89 3.35 3.65 -8.81
C ARG A 89 4.70 4.35 -8.76
N VAL A 90 4.81 5.44 -7.98
CA VAL A 90 6.09 6.15 -7.78
C VAL A 90 7.16 5.22 -7.20
N ILE A 91 6.80 4.42 -6.19
CA ILE A 91 7.70 3.42 -5.60
C ILE A 91 8.13 2.37 -6.65
N ALA A 92 7.19 1.86 -7.43
CA ALA A 92 7.44 0.84 -8.44
C ALA A 92 8.36 1.36 -9.58
N GLU A 93 8.12 2.58 -10.05
CA GLU A 93 8.94 3.25 -11.06
C GLU A 93 10.35 3.51 -10.55
N TRP A 94 10.49 3.97 -9.31
CA TRP A 94 11.78 4.13 -8.67
C TRP A 94 12.51 2.78 -8.55
N ALA A 95 11.85 1.74 -8.07
CA ALA A 95 12.44 0.42 -7.91
C ALA A 95 12.93 -0.14 -9.27
N ARG A 96 12.14 0.04 -10.32
CA ARG A 96 12.51 -0.35 -11.68
C ARG A 96 13.73 0.42 -12.19
N ALA A 97 13.79 1.73 -11.98
CA ALA A 97 14.90 2.58 -12.42
C ALA A 97 16.24 2.19 -11.76
N HIS A 98 16.20 1.61 -10.56
CA HIS A 98 17.37 1.23 -9.77
C HIS A 98 17.63 -0.28 -9.75
N ASP A 99 16.95 -1.07 -10.60
CA ASP A 99 17.05 -2.54 -10.64
C ASP A 99 16.84 -3.19 -9.24
N ARG A 100 15.80 -2.72 -8.54
CA ARG A 100 15.40 -3.15 -7.20
C ARG A 100 14.07 -3.89 -7.22
N ARG A 101 13.85 -4.72 -6.19
CA ARG A 101 12.56 -5.37 -5.93
C ARG A 101 11.71 -4.51 -5.00
N VAL A 102 10.39 -4.60 -5.17
CA VAL A 102 9.42 -4.02 -4.22
C VAL A 102 9.14 -5.05 -3.12
N GLN A 103 9.09 -4.60 -1.87
CA GLN A 103 8.87 -5.44 -0.68
C GLN A 103 7.78 -4.83 0.20
N TRP A 104 7.05 -5.68 0.93
CA TRP A 104 6.06 -5.30 1.93
C TRP A 104 6.17 -6.21 3.15
N ALA A 105 5.87 -5.67 4.33
CA ALA A 105 5.86 -6.37 5.62
C ALA A 105 5.03 -5.59 6.66
#